data_AF-A0A9P6QZ54-F1
#
_entry.id   AF-A0A9P6QZ54-F1
#
_cell.length_a   1.000
_cell.length_b   1.000
_cell.length_c   1.000
_cell.angle_alpha   90.00
_cell.angle_beta   90.00
_cell.angle_gamma   90.00
#
_symmetry.space_group_name_H-M   'P 1'
#
loop_
_entity.id
_entity.type
_entity.pdbx_description
1 polymer ?
#
loop_
_entity_poly.entity_id
_entity_poly.type
_entity_poly.pdbx_seq_one_letter_code
_entity_poly.pdbx_strand_id
1 'polypeptide(L)'
;MAMFRSKENGEMLRDSDMSFELLKVGFGPAVDMIRRNIVGGKEGGEGVVFSLYSGHDTMLMPLLAVLDSLDIRWPPYASNILIEEWETPSSEKYIRVIYNNRIVRTKSDWCDLSWCPVQTFLDYLEKFLPGEDYLETCQEQPKPKRQPKNSILPPYMSDIRK
;
A
#
# COMPACT_ATOMS: atom_id res chain seq x y z
N MET A 1 -6.69 -21.87 25.96
CA MET A 1 -7.46 -21.42 24.79
C MET A 1 -6.49 -21.38 23.62
N ALA A 2 -6.48 -22.44 22.81
CA ALA A 2 -5.44 -22.67 21.81
C ALA A 2 -5.58 -21.66 20.66
N MET A 3 -4.51 -20.91 20.39
CA MET A 3 -4.37 -20.17 19.13
C MET A 3 -4.33 -21.18 17.99
N PHE A 4 -5.36 -21.16 17.14
CA PHE A 4 -5.29 -21.80 15.83
C PHE A 4 -4.27 -21.05 14.98
N ARG A 5 -3.01 -21.47 15.06
CA ARG A 5 -1.97 -21.12 14.10
C ARG A 5 -2.23 -21.96 12.86
N SER A 6 -2.98 -21.42 11.90
CA SER A 6 -3.06 -22.00 10.56
C SER A 6 -1.64 -22.11 10.00
N LYS A 7 -1.16 -23.36 9.85
CA LYS A 7 -0.04 -23.71 8.99
C LYS A 7 -0.56 -23.82 7.56
N GLU A 8 -0.89 -22.68 6.97
CA GLU A 8 -0.95 -22.57 5.53
C GLU A 8 -0.04 -21.40 5.18
N ASN A 9 1.11 -21.72 4.56
CA ASN A 9 1.96 -20.73 3.91
C ASN A 9 1.24 -20.24 2.65
N GLY A 10 0.05 -19.67 2.81
CA GLY A 10 -0.62 -18.92 1.77
C GLY A 10 0.16 -17.62 1.63
N GLU A 11 0.99 -17.54 0.60
CA GLU A 11 1.47 -16.25 0.11
C GLU A 11 0.22 -15.44 -0.24
N MET A 12 -0.13 -14.48 0.63
CA MET A 12 -1.18 -13.53 0.30
C MET A 12 -0.74 -12.75 -0.93
N LEU A 13 -1.68 -12.31 -1.77
CA LEU A 13 -1.34 -11.61 -3.02
C LEU A 13 -0.35 -10.45 -2.80
N ARG A 14 -0.41 -9.77 -1.64
CA ARG A 14 0.54 -8.72 -1.20
C ARG A 14 1.98 -9.21 -1.01
N ASP A 15 2.16 -10.45 -0.57
CA ASP A 15 3.47 -11.02 -0.23
C ASP A 15 4.13 -11.70 -1.43
N SER A 16 3.51 -11.67 -2.61
CA SER A 16 4.10 -12.20 -3.84
C SER A 16 5.21 -11.29 -4.40
N ASP A 17 6.12 -11.87 -5.19
CA ASP A 17 7.19 -11.11 -5.86
C ASP A 17 6.68 -10.00 -6.80
N MET A 18 5.45 -10.12 -7.33
CA MET A 18 4.87 -9.16 -8.28
C MET A 18 4.02 -8.09 -7.60
N SER A 19 3.79 -8.20 -6.30
CA SER A 19 2.88 -7.31 -5.56
C SER A 19 3.32 -5.87 -5.64
N PHE A 20 4.63 -5.63 -5.60
CA PHE A 20 5.19 -4.30 -5.66
C PHE A 20 4.84 -3.59 -6.97
N GLU A 21 5.08 -4.26 -8.11
CA GLU A 21 4.74 -3.71 -9.43
C GLU A 21 3.23 -3.52 -9.56
N LEU A 22 2.43 -4.49 -9.10
CA LEU A 22 0.97 -4.39 -9.11
C LEU A 22 0.48 -3.19 -8.30
N LEU A 23 1.05 -2.93 -7.12
CA LEU A 23 0.67 -1.78 -6.29
C LEU A 23 1.14 -0.47 -6.93
N LYS A 24 2.34 -0.44 -7.52
CA LYS A 24 2.88 0.73 -8.22
C LYS A 24 2.02 1.13 -9.41
N VAL A 25 1.64 0.19 -10.29
CA VAL A 25 0.82 0.51 -11.47
C VAL A 25 -0.67 0.56 -11.18
N GLY A 26 -1.18 -0.29 -10.28
CA GLY A 26 -2.60 -0.38 -9.98
C GLY A 26 -3.10 0.66 -8.98
N PHE A 27 -2.27 1.02 -8.01
CA PHE A 27 -2.66 1.92 -6.91
C PHE A 27 -1.75 3.15 -6.77
N GLY A 28 -0.63 3.20 -7.47
CA GLY A 28 0.31 4.32 -7.43
C GLY A 28 -0.29 5.71 -7.67
N PRO A 29 -1.23 5.91 -8.62
CA PRO A 29 -1.92 7.19 -8.76
C PRO A 29 -2.67 7.65 -7.50
N ALA A 30 -3.27 6.72 -6.75
CA ALA A 30 -3.92 7.02 -5.47
C ALA A 30 -2.88 7.32 -4.37
N VAL A 31 -1.72 6.65 -4.40
CA VAL A 31 -0.59 6.97 -3.51
C VAL A 31 -0.08 8.39 -3.77
N ASP A 32 0.08 8.78 -5.03
CA ASP A 32 0.50 10.13 -5.42
C ASP A 32 -0.51 11.19 -4.96
N MET A 33 -1.82 10.90 -5.06
CA MET A 33 -2.87 11.75 -4.49
C MET A 33 -2.70 11.95 -2.97
N ILE A 34 -2.47 10.87 -2.21
CA ILE A 34 -2.21 10.95 -0.76
C ILE A 34 -0.96 11.78 -0.48
N ARG A 35 0.14 11.53 -1.21
CA ARG A 35 1.40 12.26 -1.10
C ARG A 35 1.19 13.76 -1.35
N ARG A 36 0.46 14.12 -2.40
CA ARG A 36 0.18 15.54 -2.74
C ARG A 36 -0.67 16.23 -1.68
N ASN A 37 -1.63 15.54 -1.07
CA ASN A 37 -2.40 16.12 0.04
C ASN A 37 -1.51 16.43 1.24
N ILE A 38 -0.59 15.53 1.60
CA ILE A 38 0.36 15.72 2.71
C ILE A 38 1.35 16.86 2.40
N VAL A 39 1.87 16.91 1.17
CA VAL A 39 2.81 17.99 0.79
C VAL A 39 2.09 19.33 0.66
N GLY A 40 0.89 19.37 0.07
CA GLY A 40 0.10 20.58 -0.12
C GLY A 40 -0.36 21.21 1.20
N GLY A 41 -0.52 20.42 2.27
CA GLY A 41 -0.75 20.93 3.62
C GLY A 41 0.41 21.76 4.21
N LYS A 42 1.59 21.78 3.57
CA LYS A 42 2.76 22.54 4.04
C LYS A 42 2.77 24.02 3.66
N GLU A 43 1.97 24.47 2.69
CA GLU A 43 1.98 25.85 2.22
C GLU A 43 0.76 26.60 2.74
N GLY A 44 0.95 27.53 3.68
CA GLY A 44 -0.08 28.25 4.44
C GLY A 44 -1.01 29.19 3.65
N GLY A 45 -1.61 28.71 2.56
CA GLY A 45 -2.81 29.28 1.94
C GLY A 45 -4.09 28.64 2.50
N GLU A 46 -5.25 28.96 1.90
CA GLU A 46 -6.55 28.31 2.15
C GLU A 46 -6.52 26.81 1.76
N GLY A 47 -5.73 26.03 2.48
CA GLY A 47 -5.42 24.64 2.20
C GLY A 47 -6.58 23.71 2.57
N VAL A 48 -6.64 22.58 1.88
CA VAL A 48 -7.64 21.53 2.18
C VAL A 48 -7.32 20.92 3.54
N VAL A 49 -8.11 21.27 4.54
CA VAL A 49 -7.98 20.76 5.92
C VAL A 49 -8.43 19.30 6.03
N PHE A 50 -9.33 18.87 5.14
CA PHE A 50 -9.89 17.52 5.15
C PHE A 50 -10.26 17.07 3.74
N SER A 51 -9.75 15.91 3.35
CA SER A 51 -10.11 15.23 2.10
C SER A 51 -10.81 13.91 2.42
N LEU A 52 -12.01 13.73 1.88
CA LEU A 52 -12.78 12.49 2.00
C LEU A 52 -12.82 11.75 0.66
N TYR A 53 -12.34 10.52 0.66
CA TYR A 53 -12.41 9.61 -0.49
C TYR A 53 -13.33 8.46 -0.15
N SER A 54 -14.44 8.36 -0.88
CA SER A 54 -15.34 7.21 -0.82
C SER A 54 -14.94 6.22 -1.90
N GLY A 55 -14.74 4.96 -1.52
CA GLY A 55 -14.30 3.91 -2.44
C GLY A 55 -14.77 2.53 -2.01
N HIS A 56 -14.22 1.52 -2.68
CA HIS A 56 -14.53 0.11 -2.42
C HIS A 56 -13.46 -0.53 -1.53
N ASP A 57 -13.70 -1.76 -1.09
CA ASP A 57 -12.67 -2.62 -0.47
C ASP A 57 -11.41 -2.74 -1.36
N THR A 58 -11.58 -2.73 -2.67
CA THR A 58 -10.51 -2.66 -3.68
C THR A 58 -9.69 -1.37 -3.65
N MET A 59 -10.04 -0.37 -2.85
CA MET A 59 -9.21 0.79 -2.54
C MET A 59 -8.51 0.65 -1.17
N LEU A 60 -9.22 0.13 -0.16
CA LEU A 60 -8.67 -0.04 1.19
C LEU A 60 -7.62 -1.15 1.25
N MET A 61 -7.86 -2.29 0.59
CA MET A 61 -6.92 -3.40 0.57
C MET A 61 -5.55 -3.05 -0.03
N PRO A 62 -5.46 -2.43 -1.23
CA PRO A 62 -4.15 -2.03 -1.76
C PRO A 62 -3.51 -0.90 -0.93
N LEU A 63 -4.28 -0.02 -0.29
CA LEU A 63 -3.70 0.96 0.63
C LEU A 63 -3.09 0.28 1.88
N LEU A 64 -3.77 -0.69 2.48
CA LEU A 64 -3.22 -1.50 3.58
C LEU A 64 -1.99 -2.29 3.13
N ALA A 65 -1.96 -2.75 1.89
CA ALA A 65 -0.82 -3.43 1.29
C ALA A 65 0.37 -2.48 1.08
N VAL A 66 0.14 -1.29 0.53
CA VAL A 66 1.15 -0.22 0.37
C VAL A 66 1.74 0.15 1.72
N LEU A 67 0.91 0.33 2.76
CA LEU A 67 1.36 0.65 4.11
C LEU A 67 2.07 -0.52 4.83
N ASP A 68 2.16 -1.69 4.18
CA ASP A 68 2.69 -2.92 4.76
C ASP A 68 1.97 -3.31 6.06
N SER A 69 0.64 -3.13 6.11
CA SER A 69 -0.18 -3.43 7.29
C SER A 69 -0.07 -4.89 7.71
N LEU A 70 0.09 -5.16 9.00
CA LEU A 70 0.10 -6.51 9.55
C LEU A 70 -1.27 -7.20 9.39
N ASP A 71 -2.36 -6.43 9.46
CA ASP A 71 -3.73 -6.92 9.22
C ASP A 71 -4.19 -6.55 7.82
N ILE A 72 -4.33 -7.57 6.97
CA ILE A 72 -4.84 -7.44 5.60
C ILE A 72 -6.08 -8.30 5.34
N ARG A 73 -6.89 -8.53 6.39
CA ARG A 73 -8.20 -9.16 6.22
C ARG A 73 -9.11 -8.28 5.35
N TRP A 74 -10.06 -8.92 4.66
CA TRP A 74 -11.05 -8.22 3.84
C TRP A 74 -11.75 -7.12 4.67
N PRO A 75 -11.78 -5.87 4.19
CA PRO A 75 -12.40 -4.77 4.92
C PRO A 75 -13.90 -5.01 5.11
N PRO A 76 -14.43 -5.01 6.35
CA PRO A 76 -15.87 -5.05 6.57
C PRO A 76 -16.55 -3.77 6.04
N TYR A 77 -17.89 -3.80 5.92
CA TYR A 77 -18.67 -2.62 5.55
C TYR A 77 -18.36 -1.42 6.45
N ALA A 78 -18.36 -0.21 5.85
CA ALA A 78 -18.02 1.06 6.49
C ALA A 78 -16.60 1.13 7.07
N SER A 79 -15.70 0.26 6.61
CA SER A 79 -14.28 0.39 6.94
C SER A 79 -13.70 1.71 6.46
N ASN A 80 -12.75 2.25 7.22
CA ASN A 80 -12.10 3.51 6.90
C ASN A 80 -10.62 3.49 7.32
N ILE A 81 -9.82 4.26 6.58
CA ILE A 81 -8.43 4.58 6.92
C ILE A 81 -8.35 6.10 7.07
N LEU A 82 -7.88 6.56 8.22
CA LEU A 82 -7.55 7.96 8.47
C LEU A 82 -6.03 8.11 8.39
N ILE A 83 -5.58 9.10 7.62
CA ILE A 83 -4.19 9.55 7.56
C ILE A 83 -4.21 10.99 8.06
N GLU A 84 -3.59 11.22 9.20
CA GLU A 84 -3.60 12.51 9.89
C GLU A 84 -2.19 13.09 9.93
N GLU A 85 -2.05 14.37 9.61
CA GLU A 85 -0.82 15.13 9.81
C GLU A 85 -0.89 15.89 11.14
N TRP A 86 0.15 15.76 11.94
CA TRP A 86 0.29 16.39 13.25
C TRP A 86 1.53 17.27 13.26
N GLU A 87 1.45 18.45 13.87
CA GLU A 87 2.60 19.31 14.12
C GLU A 87 2.79 19.49 15.63
N THR A 88 4.02 19.32 16.10
CA THR A 88 4.38 19.55 17.51
C THR A 88 4.63 21.03 17.79
N PRO A 89 4.71 21.45 19.06
CA PRO A 89 5.15 22.80 19.40
C PRO A 89 6.58 23.14 18.93
N SER A 90 7.41 22.13 18.64
CA SER A 90 8.75 22.28 18.03
C SER A 90 8.72 22.38 16.50
N SER A 91 7.54 22.47 15.88
CA SER A 91 7.32 22.44 14.42
C SER A 91 7.81 21.16 13.73
N GLU A 92 7.88 20.05 14.46
CA GLU A 92 8.12 18.74 13.89
C GLU A 92 6.80 18.13 13.43
N LYS A 93 6.80 17.54 12.23
CA LYS A 93 5.59 17.02 11.60
C LYS A 93 5.58 15.50 11.56
N TYR A 94 4.43 14.92 11.88
CA TYR A 94 4.22 13.48 11.97
C TYR A 94 2.95 13.05 11.25
N ILE A 95 2.95 11.82 10.77
CA ILE A 95 1.80 11.12 10.21
C ILE A 95 1.32 10.07 11.21
N ARG A 96 0.02 10.05 11.43
CA ARG A 96 -0.69 8.99 12.13
C ARG A 96 -1.64 8.27 11.19
N VAL A 97 -1.61 6.94 11.18
CA VAL A 97 -2.50 6.12 10.34
C VAL A 97 -3.38 5.21 11.18
N ILE A 98 -4.69 5.35 11.02
CA ILE A 98 -5.71 4.62 11.77
C ILE A 98 -6.55 3.82 10.80
N TYR A 99 -6.66 2.50 11.00
CA TYR A 99 -7.60 1.63 10.29
C TYR A 99 -8.65 1.12 11.28
N ASN A 100 -9.93 1.44 11.03
CA ASN A 100 -11.05 1.02 11.88
C ASN A 100 -10.78 1.24 13.38
N ASN A 101 -10.44 2.48 13.73
CA ASN A 101 -10.21 2.94 15.10
C ASN A 101 -8.99 2.29 15.81
N ARG A 102 -8.05 1.72 15.05
CA ARG A 102 -6.79 1.16 15.55
C ARG A 102 -5.62 1.68 14.75
N ILE A 103 -4.50 1.97 15.43
CA ILE A 103 -3.25 2.33 14.75
C ILE A 103 -2.82 1.17 13.86
N VAL A 104 -2.51 1.48 12.60
CA VAL A 104 -1.97 0.49 11.66
C VAL A 104 -0.60 0.05 12.13
N ARG A 105 -0.41 -1.26 12.29
CA ARG A 105 0.89 -1.86 12.57
C ARG A 105 1.50 -2.33 11.27
N THR A 106 2.78 -2.08 11.07
CA THR A 106 3.48 -2.50 9.85
C THR A 106 4.09 -3.89 10.08
N LYS A 107 4.23 -4.70 9.04
CA LYS A 107 4.79 -6.05 9.11
C LYS A 107 6.33 -6.01 9.19
N SER A 108 6.95 -5.04 8.51
CA SER A 108 8.40 -4.85 8.46
C SER A 108 8.94 -3.84 9.47
N ASP A 109 8.08 -3.30 10.35
CA ASP A 109 8.45 -2.26 11.34
C ASP A 109 9.16 -1.05 10.70
N TRP A 110 8.82 -0.71 9.45
CA TRP A 110 9.47 0.37 8.71
C TRP A 110 9.21 1.77 9.27
N CYS A 111 8.09 1.94 9.98
CA CYS A 111 7.77 3.13 10.76
C CYS A 111 6.73 2.81 11.84
N ASP A 112 6.74 3.55 12.95
CA ASP A 112 5.65 3.60 13.90
C ASP A 112 4.57 4.59 13.40
N LEU A 113 3.49 4.05 12.83
CA LEU A 113 2.39 4.84 12.27
C LEU A 113 1.50 5.51 13.34
N SER A 114 1.89 5.50 14.63
CA SER A 114 1.29 6.39 15.63
C SER A 114 1.88 7.81 15.60
N TRP A 115 3.18 7.93 15.26
CA TRP A 115 3.97 9.15 15.21
C TRP A 115 5.09 9.02 14.17
N CYS A 116 4.74 8.73 12.91
CA CYS A 116 5.73 8.52 11.87
C CYS A 116 6.23 9.87 11.35
N PRO A 117 7.53 10.19 11.35
CA PRO A 117 8.00 11.47 10.80
C PRO A 117 7.52 11.65 9.36
N VAL A 118 6.98 12.83 9.03
CA VAL A 118 6.38 13.09 7.70
C VAL A 118 7.34 12.74 6.57
N GLN A 119 8.62 13.09 6.69
CA GLN A 119 9.60 12.81 5.63
C GLN A 119 9.81 11.30 5.45
N THR A 120 9.96 10.55 6.54
CA THR A 120 10.07 9.08 6.49
C THR A 120 8.86 8.44 5.81
N PHE A 121 7.65 8.94 6.08
CA PHE A 121 6.43 8.47 5.44
C PHE A 121 6.42 8.77 3.94
N LEU A 122 6.78 10.00 3.54
CA LEU A 122 6.84 10.42 2.14
C LEU A 122 7.88 9.61 1.34
N ASP A 123 9.09 9.47 1.88
CA ASP A 123 10.18 8.69 1.26
C ASP A 123 9.77 7.22 1.07
N TYR A 124 8.98 6.69 2.01
CA TYR A 124 8.45 5.34 1.88
C TYR A 124 7.43 5.23 0.74
N LEU A 125 6.52 6.20 0.59
CA LEU A 125 5.52 6.21 -0.48
C LEU A 125 6.13 6.33 -1.89
N GLU A 126 7.30 6.95 -2.03
CA GLU A 126 7.98 7.13 -3.32
C GLU A 126 8.20 5.83 -4.09
N LYS A 127 8.36 4.72 -3.36
CA LYS A 127 8.50 3.38 -3.94
C LYS A 127 7.31 2.97 -4.81
N PHE A 128 6.12 3.43 -4.47
CA PHE A 128 4.87 3.05 -5.13
C PHE A 128 4.37 4.09 -6.12
N LEU A 129 5.10 5.20 -6.30
CA LEU A 129 4.72 6.20 -7.29
C LEU A 129 4.97 5.63 -8.70
N PRO A 130 4.01 5.77 -9.62
CA PRO A 130 4.33 5.61 -11.02
C PRO A 130 5.29 6.75 -11.40
N GLY A 131 6.19 6.52 -12.35
CA GLY A 131 7.08 7.57 -12.83
C GLY A 131 6.32 8.76 -13.44
N GLU A 132 7.04 9.73 -14.00
CA GLU A 132 6.41 10.92 -14.59
C GLU A 132 5.35 10.56 -15.66
N ASP A 133 5.61 9.51 -16.45
CA ASP A 133 4.63 8.95 -17.38
C ASP A 133 4.01 7.64 -16.85
N TYR A 134 2.82 7.78 -16.27
CA TYR A 134 2.03 6.63 -15.80
C TYR A 134 1.60 5.70 -16.93
N LEU A 135 1.27 6.25 -18.11
CA LEU A 135 0.78 5.44 -19.24
C LEU A 135 1.91 4.61 -19.83
N GLU A 136 3.12 5.16 -19.90
CA GLU A 136 4.31 4.39 -20.27
C GLU A 136 4.57 3.24 -19.29
N THR A 137 4.49 3.52 -17.97
CA THR A 137 4.66 2.51 -16.93
C THR A 137 3.64 1.35 -17.08
N CYS A 138 2.41 1.64 -17.53
CA CYS A 138 1.38 0.62 -17.76
C CYS A 138 1.64 -0.26 -19.00
N GLN A 139 2.49 0.18 -19.92
CA GLN A 139 2.82 -0.57 -21.13
C GLN A 139 3.96 -1.57 -20.91
N GLU A 140 4.72 -1.42 -19.83
CA GLU A 140 5.80 -2.33 -19.48
C GLU A 140 5.26 -3.74 -19.19
N GLN A 141 5.77 -4.73 -19.91
CA GLN A 141 5.44 -6.13 -19.67
C GLN A 141 6.54 -6.76 -18.81
N PRO A 142 6.20 -7.45 -17.70
CA PRO A 142 7.20 -8.15 -16.92
C PRO A 142 7.84 -9.23 -17.80
N LYS A 143 9.17 -9.17 -17.93
CA LYS A 143 9.92 -10.22 -18.64
C LYS A 143 9.65 -11.55 -17.92
N PRO A 144 9.15 -12.59 -18.62
CA PRO A 144 8.85 -13.86 -17.96
C PRO A 144 10.13 -14.37 -17.28
N LYS A 145 10.07 -14.62 -15.96
CA LYS A 145 11.16 -15.29 -15.24
C LYS A 145 11.41 -16.61 -15.98
N ARG A 146 12.63 -16.83 -16.48
CA ARG A 146 12.99 -18.10 -17.14
C ARG A 146 12.67 -19.23 -16.16
N GLN A 147 11.65 -20.04 -16.47
CA GLN A 147 11.42 -21.26 -15.73
C GLN A 147 12.69 -22.11 -15.81
N PRO A 148 13.18 -22.67 -14.69
CA PRO A 148 14.28 -23.62 -14.75
C PRO A 148 13.86 -24.75 -15.69
N LYS A 149 14.76 -25.18 -16.59
CA LYS A 149 14.47 -26.14 -17.68
C LYS A 149 13.84 -27.47 -17.22
N ASN A 150 13.84 -27.74 -15.91
CA ASN A 150 13.31 -28.94 -15.27
C ASN A 150 12.11 -28.70 -14.33
N SER A 151 11.46 -27.53 -14.32
CA SER A 151 10.19 -27.39 -13.58
C SER A 151 9.07 -28.08 -14.36
N ILE A 152 8.59 -29.20 -13.84
CA ILE A 152 7.34 -29.82 -14.29
C ILE A 152 6.23 -28.79 -14.04
N LEU A 153 5.60 -28.31 -15.12
CA LEU A 153 4.44 -27.44 -15.00
C LEU A 153 3.35 -28.16 -14.20
N PRO A 154 2.67 -27.50 -13.26
CA PRO A 154 1.51 -28.10 -12.61
C PRO A 154 0.46 -28.47 -13.67
N PRO A 155 -0.26 -29.60 -13.51
CA PRO A 155 -1.12 -30.17 -14.55
C PRO A 155 -2.18 -29.22 -15.11
N TYR A 156 -2.55 -28.16 -14.39
CA TYR A 156 -3.60 -27.23 -14.80
C TYR A 156 -3.15 -26.17 -15.84
N MET A 157 -1.84 -26.02 -16.07
CA MET A 157 -1.29 -25.01 -17.00
C MET A 157 -0.91 -25.57 -18.37
N SER A 158 -1.23 -26.83 -18.69
CA SER A 158 -0.92 -27.43 -19.99
C SER A 158 -1.73 -26.87 -21.15
N ASP A 159 -2.86 -26.20 -20.88
CA ASP A 159 -3.84 -25.83 -21.91
C ASP A 159 -3.70 -24.39 -22.43
N ILE A 160 -2.74 -23.60 -21.94
CA ILE A 160 -2.49 -22.22 -22.42
C ILE A 160 -1.41 -22.22 -23.51
N ARG A 161 -1.52 -23.16 -24.46
CA ARG A 161 -0.84 -23.08 -25.76
C ARG A 161 -1.87 -23.29 -26.87
N LYS A 162 -2.54 -22.21 -27.23
CA LYS A 162 -3.16 -22.00 -28.55
C LYS A 162 -2.87 -20.57 -28.99
#